data_AF-A0A2N2FKR6-F1
#
_entry.id   AF-A0A2N2FKR6-F1
#
_cell.length_a   1.000
_cell.length_b   1.000
_cell.length_c   1.000
_cell.angle_alpha   90.00
_cell.angle_beta   90.00
_cell.angle_gamma   90.00
#
_symmetry.space_group_name_H-M   'P 1'
#
loop_
_entity.id
_entity.type
_entity.pdbx_description
1 polymer ?
#
loop_
_entity_poly.entity_id
_entity_poly.type
_entity_poly.pdbx_seq_one_letter_code
_entity_poly.pdbx_strand_id
1 'polypeptide(L)'
;MDRKRFDPELLYVECARCGQPVLWSPGDTTNILAWAGIDTGALDEKCMIVSDGCPTCMPGHGSFSTQVVRLRKTPEGRRAQGASVN
;
A
#
# COMPACT_ATOMS: atom_id res chain seq x y z
N MET A 1 -4.37 2.08 29.00
CA MET A 1 -3.68 2.93 28.01
C MET A 1 -4.22 2.57 26.65
N ASP A 2 -5.12 3.39 26.12
CA ASP A 2 -5.59 3.26 24.73
C ASP A 2 -4.37 3.38 23.82
N ARG A 3 -3.92 2.23 23.30
CA ARG A 3 -2.97 2.20 22.19
C ARG A 3 -3.72 2.86 21.05
N LYS A 4 -3.42 4.14 20.78
CA LYS A 4 -4.05 4.94 19.73
C LYS A 4 -4.12 4.05 18.49
N ARG A 5 -5.33 3.64 18.09
CA ARG A 5 -5.50 2.74 16.95
C ARG A 5 -4.83 3.39 15.75
N PHE A 6 -4.06 2.59 15.01
CA PHE A 6 -3.42 3.05 13.79
C PHE A 6 -4.53 3.46 12.81
N ASP A 7 -4.38 4.64 12.21
CA ASP A 7 -5.32 5.11 11.20
C ASP A 7 -4.99 4.43 9.87
N PRO A 8 -5.84 3.52 9.35
CA PRO A 8 -5.57 2.80 8.11
C PRO A 8 -5.41 3.72 6.90
N GLU A 9 -5.96 4.95 6.93
CA GLU A 9 -5.78 5.93 5.85
C GLU A 9 -4.33 6.42 5.73
N LEU A 10 -3.47 6.12 6.72
CA LEU A 10 -2.04 6.41 6.67
C LEU A 10 -1.21 5.29 6.03
N LEU A 11 -1.84 4.18 5.59
CA LEU A 11 -1.13 3.13 4.88
C LEU A 11 -0.64 3.65 3.52
N TYR A 12 0.64 3.45 3.26
CA TYR A 12 1.19 3.65 1.93
C TYR A 12 0.65 2.59 0.96
N VAL A 13 0.30 3.01 -0.25
CA VAL A 13 -0.18 2.14 -1.33
C VAL A 13 0.79 2.20 -2.50
N GLU A 14 1.37 1.07 -2.90
CA GLU A 14 2.33 0.98 -3.99
C GLU A 14 1.78 0.18 -5.17
N CYS A 15 2.01 0.65 -6.39
CA CYS A 15 1.74 -0.13 -7.60
C CYS A 15 2.87 -1.15 -7.84
N ALA A 16 2.55 -2.44 -7.84
CA ALA A 16 3.49 -3.53 -8.10
C ALA A 16 4.10 -3.50 -9.52
N ARG A 17 3.47 -2.79 -10.46
CA ARG A 17 3.88 -2.76 -11.87
C ARG A 17 4.88 -1.65 -12.18
N CYS A 18 4.63 -0.43 -11.70
CA CYS A 18 5.46 0.74 -12.01
C CYS A 18 6.16 1.35 -10.78
N GLY A 19 5.91 0.81 -9.57
CA GLY A 19 6.49 1.32 -8.32
C GLY A 19 5.98 2.69 -7.90
N GLN A 20 5.02 3.28 -8.63
CA GLN A 20 4.45 4.58 -8.27
C GLN A 20 3.46 4.43 -7.11
N PRO A 21 3.36 5.46 -6.24
CA PRO A 21 2.33 5.50 -5.23
C PRO A 21 0.94 5.55 -5.89
N VAL A 22 -0.01 4.81 -5.32
CA VAL A 22 -1.42 4.89 -5.72
C VAL A 22 -2.13 5.85 -4.77
N LEU A 23 -2.69 6.92 -5.33
CA LEU A 23 -3.44 7.89 -4.55
C LEU A 23 -4.90 7.46 -4.45
N TRP A 24 -5.38 7.35 -3.23
CA TRP A 24 -6.76 7.05 -2.90
C TRP A 24 -7.43 8.24 -2.23
N SER A 25 -8.75 8.35 -2.39
CA SER A 25 -9.53 9.37 -1.73
C SER A 25 -9.70 9.01 -0.25
N PRO A 26 -9.92 10.00 0.63
CA PRO A 26 -10.16 9.73 2.03
C PRO A 26 -11.29 8.70 2.24
N GLY A 27 -11.00 7.62 2.97
CA GLY A 27 -11.96 6.55 3.30
C GLY A 27 -11.92 5.35 2.37
N ASP A 28 -11.28 5.44 1.19
CA ASP A 28 -11.13 4.31 0.27
C ASP A 28 -10.37 3.16 0.93
N THR A 29 -9.33 3.46 1.72
CA THR A 29 -8.53 2.44 2.41
C THR A 29 -9.39 1.65 3.39
N THR A 30 -10.13 2.37 4.25
CA THR A 30 -11.06 1.79 5.21
C THR A 30 -12.11 0.91 4.51
N ASN A 31 -12.68 1.39 3.41
CA ASN A 31 -13.70 0.65 2.65
C ASN A 31 -13.14 -0.64 2.04
N ILE A 32 -11.97 -0.57 1.41
CA ILE A 32 -11.32 -1.73 0.79
C ILE A 32 -10.96 -2.78 1.84
N LEU A 33 -10.41 -2.36 2.98
CA LEU A 33 -10.08 -3.27 4.08
C LEU A 33 -11.34 -3.94 4.66
N ALA A 34 -12.43 -3.19 4.82
CA ALA A 34 -13.71 -3.72 5.26
C ALA A 34 -14.27 -4.76 4.27
N TRP A 35 -14.21 -4.48 2.96
CA TRP A 35 -14.64 -5.42 1.92
C TRP A 35 -13.79 -6.68 1.88
N ALA A 36 -12.49 -6.56 2.18
CA ALA A 36 -11.58 -7.70 2.28
C ALA A 36 -11.70 -8.49 3.59
N GLY A 37 -12.52 -8.05 4.55
CA GLY A 37 -12.63 -8.68 5.87
C GLY A 37 -11.37 -8.55 6.72
N ILE A 38 -10.56 -7.52 6.48
CA ILE A 38 -9.29 -7.29 7.20
C ILE A 38 -9.57 -6.47 8.46
N ASP A 39 -9.19 -7.00 9.62
CA ASP A 39 -9.26 -6.27 10.89
C ASP A 39 -8.22 -5.14 10.93
N THR A 40 -8.70 -3.89 10.94
CA THR A 40 -7.85 -2.70 11.03
C THR A 40 -7.11 -2.62 12.37
N GLY A 41 -7.58 -3.28 13.42
CA GLY A 41 -6.90 -3.39 14.71
C GLY A 41 -5.58 -4.18 14.66
N ALA A 42 -5.38 -5.01 13.62
CA ALA A 42 -4.15 -5.75 13.38
C ALA A 42 -3.11 -4.99 12.54
N LEU A 43 -3.46 -3.80 12.06
CA LEU A 43 -2.62 -2.97 11.20
C LEU A 43 -1.78 -1.99 12.04
N ASP A 44 -0.59 -1.70 11.55
CA ASP A 44 0.36 -0.77 12.15
C ASP A 44 1.23 -0.12 11.06
N GLU A 45 2.19 0.72 11.47
CA GLU A 45 3.06 1.46 10.57
C GLU A 45 3.98 0.58 9.70
N LYS A 46 4.04 -0.73 9.95
CA LYS A 46 4.81 -1.69 9.16
C LYS A 46 3.94 -2.38 8.11
N CYS A 47 2.65 -2.07 8.03
CA CYS A 47 1.78 -2.55 6.97
C CYS A 47 1.84 -1.60 5.77
N MET A 48 1.64 -2.16 4.58
CA MET A 48 1.58 -1.44 3.30
C MET A 48 0.56 -2.14 2.41
N ILE A 49 -0.08 -1.39 1.51
CA ILE A 49 -0.96 -1.97 0.50
C ILE A 49 -0.20 -2.03 -0.83
N VAL A 50 -0.32 -3.16 -1.51
CA VAL A 50 0.23 -3.36 -2.85
C VAL A 50 -0.93 -3.53 -3.82
N SER A 51 -0.98 -2.71 -4.87
CA SER A 51 -1.95 -2.80 -5.95
C SER A 51 -1.32 -3.45 -7.19
N ASP A 52 -1.99 -4.41 -7.82
CA ASP A 52 -1.59 -4.99 -9.10
C ASP A 52 -1.96 -4.07 -10.28
N GLY A 53 -1.38 -2.86 -10.25
CA GLY A 53 -1.61 -1.83 -11.25
C GLY A 53 -2.16 -0.53 -10.68
N CYS A 54 -2.15 0.50 -11.51
CA CYS A 54 -2.71 1.80 -11.20
C CYS A 54 -3.15 2.51 -12.49
N PRO A 55 -3.98 3.57 -12.39
CA PRO A 55 -4.42 4.34 -13.55
C PRO A 55 -3.27 4.96 -14.35
N THR A 56 -2.11 5.20 -13.73
CA THR A 56 -0.93 5.77 -14.38
C THR A 56 -0.30 4.81 -15.37
N CYS A 57 -0.10 3.53 -15.01
CA CYS A 57 0.56 2.55 -15.88
C CYS A 57 -0.43 1.70 -16.69
N MET A 58 -1.70 1.67 -16.31
CA MET A 58 -2.77 0.95 -17.00
C MET A 58 -3.99 1.88 -17.19
N PRO A 59 -3.88 2.88 -18.09
CA PRO A 59 -4.99 3.77 -18.38
C PRO A 59 -6.19 2.99 -18.94
N GLY A 60 -7.40 3.32 -18.50
CA GLY A 60 -8.64 2.67 -18.94
C GLY A 60 -9.05 1.45 -18.11
N HIS A 61 -8.20 0.94 -17.22
CA HIS A 61 -8.62 -0.06 -16.21
C HIS A 61 -9.22 0.63 -14.98
N GLY A 62 -10.41 0.19 -14.56
CA GLY A 62 -11.16 0.78 -13.45
C GLY A 62 -10.98 0.08 -12.09
N SER A 63 -10.37 -1.11 -12.06
CA SER A 63 -10.21 -1.90 -10.84
C SER A 63 -8.90 -2.68 -10.86
N PHE A 64 -8.22 -2.70 -9.72
CA PHE A 64 -6.96 -3.42 -9.53
C PHE A 64 -7.07 -4.27 -8.26
N SER A 65 -6.53 -5.49 -8.29
CA SER A 65 -6.47 -6.32 -7.08
C SER A 65 -5.44 -5.74 -6.11
N THR A 66 -5.77 -5.72 -4.82
CA THR A 66 -4.90 -5.19 -3.76
C THR A 66 -4.60 -6.23 -2.70
N GLN A 67 -3.45 -6.11 -2.05
CA GLN A 67 -3.02 -6.96 -0.95
C GLN A 67 -2.41 -6.13 0.16
N VAL A 68 -2.69 -6.47 1.42
CA VAL A 68 -1.99 -5.89 2.57
C VAL A 68 -0.77 -6.76 2.86
N VAL A 69 0.40 -6.14 2.86
CA VAL A 69 1.68 -6.78 3.19
C VAL A 69 2.27 -6.16 4.44
N ARG A 70 3.07 -6.95 5.17
CA ARG A 70 3.85 -6.47 6.31
C ARG A 70 5.31 -6.36 5.91
N LEU A 71 5.83 -5.14 5.98
CA LEU A 71 7.22 -4.81 5.67
C LEU A 71 8.14 -5.47 6.70
N ARG A 72 9.14 -6.18 6.17
CA ARG A 72 10.29 -6.67 6.97
C ARG A 72 11.40 -5.64 6.84
N LYS A 73 12.19 -5.45 7.89
CA LYS A 73 13.44 -4.66 7.77
C LYS A 73 14.29 -5.30 6.67
N THR A 74 14.68 -4.51 5.69
CA THR A 74 15.75 -4.89 4.76
C THR A 74 16.99 -5.16 5.62
N PRO A 75 17.71 -6.29 5.42
CA PRO A 75 19.05 -6.41 5.97
C PRO A 75 19.87 -5.19 5.52
N GLU A 76 20.56 -4.55 6.45
CA GLU A 76 21.42 -3.38 6.20
C GLU A 76 22.49 -3.73 5.15
N GLY A 77 22.17 -3.58 3.86
CA GLY A 77 23.10 -4.00 2.81
C GLY A 77 22.60 -3.91 1.38
N ARG A 78 21.29 -3.83 1.14
CA ARG A 78 20.77 -3.63 -0.23
C ARG A 78 20.25 -2.20 -0.38
N ARG A 79 21.17 -1.26 -0.68
CA ARG A 79 20.84 0.05 -1.25
C ARG A 79 19.87 -0.20 -2.40
N ALA A 80 18.67 0.38 -2.33
CA ALA A 80 17.77 0.47 -3.46
C ALA A 80 18.56 1.14 -4.59
N GLN A 81 18.86 0.37 -5.64
CA GLN A 81 19.47 0.92 -6.84
C GLN A 81 18.41 1.79 -7.49
N GLY A 82 18.52 3.11 -7.26
CA GLY A 82 17.75 4.09 -8.00
C GLY A 82 17.95 3.83 -9.50
N ALA A 83 16.83 3.83 -10.23
CA ALA A 83 16.83 3.66 -11.67
C ALA A 83 17.80 4.65 -12.31
N SER A 84 18.86 4.12 -12.95
CA SER A 84 19.70 4.88 -13.86
C SER A 84 18.87 5.19 -15.09
N VAL A 85 18.48 6.45 -15.25
CA VAL A 85 18.00 6.99 -16.52
C VAL A 85 19.23 7.27 -17.38
N ASN A 86 19.32 6.56 -18.52
CA ASN A 86 20.20 6.91 -19.63
C ASN A 86 19.50 7.91 -20.55
#